data_AF-A0AAU6B5W5-F1
#
_entry.id   AF-A0AAU6B5W5-F1
#
_cell.length_a   1.000
_cell.length_b   1.000
_cell.length_c   1.000
_cell.angle_alpha   90.00
_cell.angle_beta   90.00
_cell.angle_gamma   90.00
#
_symmetry.space_group_name_H-M   'P 1'
#
loop_
_entity.id
_entity.type
_entity.pdbx_description
1 polymer ?
#
loop_
_entity_poly.entity_id
_entity_poly.type
_entity_poly.pdbx_seq_one_letter_code
_entity_poly.pdbx_strand_id
1 'polypeptide(L)'
;MTIDHRGEMDALIYPLFSAPSIDRDEAAALVRAMSRGTYFPHTMAAYSTAISQALAQSDPVTAALEPPYTEAQVREFLGLMLEELEKAKPWPGTD
;
A
#
# COMPACT_ATOMS: atom_id res chain seq x y z
N MET A 1 -5.39 -18.64 6.35
CA MET A 1 -4.59 -18.45 5.13
C MET A 1 -3.97 -17.07 5.25
N THR A 2 -2.65 -16.97 5.14
CA THR A 2 -1.88 -15.77 5.50
C THR A 2 -1.50 -15.06 4.21
N ILE A 3 -1.78 -13.77 4.09
CA ILE A 3 -1.26 -12.96 2.99
C ILE A 3 0.28 -13.08 3.03
N ASP A 4 0.89 -13.51 1.93
CA ASP A 4 2.34 -13.85 1.84
C ASP A 4 3.26 -12.62 2.02
N HIS A 5 2.66 -11.43 2.08
CA HIS A 5 3.31 -10.12 2.27
C HIS A 5 2.66 -9.30 3.39
N ARG A 6 2.37 -9.96 4.52
CA ARG A 6 1.69 -9.31 5.66
C ARG A 6 2.46 -8.09 6.19
N GLY A 7 3.80 -8.15 6.25
CA GLY A 7 4.62 -7.05 6.76
C GLY A 7 4.51 -5.79 5.87
N GLU A 8 4.52 -5.96 4.56
CA GLU A 8 4.33 -4.88 3.60
C GLU A 8 2.91 -4.28 3.72
N MET A 9 1.89 -5.12 3.86
CA MET A 9 0.51 -4.66 4.02
C MET A 9 0.30 -3.93 5.34
N ASP A 10 0.83 -4.45 6.45
CA ASP A 10 0.72 -3.78 7.75
C ASP A 10 1.42 -2.42 7.72
N ALA A 11 2.57 -2.30 7.03
CA ALA A 11 3.25 -1.03 6.83
C ALA A 11 2.46 -0.01 5.98
N LEU A 12 1.57 -0.46 5.09
CA LEU A 12 0.66 0.41 4.33
C LEU A 12 -0.64 0.72 5.08
N ILE A 13 -1.14 -0.22 5.89
CA ILE A 13 -2.40 -0.08 6.62
C ILE A 13 -2.21 0.75 7.89
N TYR A 14 -1.07 0.63 8.58
CA TYR A 14 -0.82 1.34 9.82
C TYR A 14 -0.92 2.87 9.71
N PRO A 15 -0.36 3.53 8.67
CA PRO A 15 -0.53 4.98 8.47
C PRO A 15 -2.00 5.42 8.33
N LEU A 16 -2.90 4.54 7.89
CA LEU A 16 -4.31 4.87 7.67
C LEU A 16 -5.04 5.23 8.97
N PHE A 17 -4.55 4.80 10.14
CA PHE A 17 -5.12 5.19 11.43
C PHE A 17 -4.99 6.69 11.73
N SER A 18 -4.03 7.36 11.10
CA SER A 18 -3.76 8.79 11.23
C SER A 18 -3.96 9.58 9.93
N ALA A 19 -4.31 8.90 8.84
CA ALA A 19 -4.46 9.52 7.54
C ALA A 19 -5.73 10.39 7.52
N PRO A 20 -5.63 11.67 7.11
CA PRO A 20 -6.78 12.57 7.04
C PRO A 20 -7.78 12.18 5.93
N SER A 21 -7.31 11.47 4.90
CA SER A 21 -8.12 10.89 3.82
C SER A 21 -7.42 9.66 3.22
N ILE A 22 -8.13 8.94 2.34
CA ILE A 22 -7.64 7.78 1.57
C ILE A 22 -8.03 7.92 0.09
N ASP A 23 -7.72 9.08 -0.46
CA ASP A 23 -7.98 9.42 -1.86
C ASP A 23 -6.73 9.25 -2.74
N ARG A 24 -6.84 9.64 -4.02
CA ARG A 24 -5.73 9.54 -4.97
C ARG A 24 -4.59 10.51 -4.63
N ASP A 25 -4.87 11.66 -4.05
CA ASP A 25 -3.85 12.65 -3.71
C ASP A 25 -2.96 12.12 -2.56
N GLU A 26 -3.59 11.47 -1.58
CA GLU A 26 -2.88 10.77 -0.50
C GLU A 26 -2.08 9.57 -1.04
N ALA A 27 -2.66 8.76 -1.94
CA ALA A 27 -1.94 7.64 -2.56
C ALA A 27 -0.68 8.14 -3.30
N ALA A 28 -0.81 9.20 -4.09
CA ALA A 28 0.31 9.81 -4.79
C ALA A 28 1.34 10.42 -3.82
N ALA A 29 0.91 10.95 -2.67
CA ALA A 29 1.79 11.46 -1.64
C ALA A 29 2.62 10.34 -0.99
N LEU A 30 2.01 9.20 -0.66
CA LEU A 30 2.71 8.05 -0.10
C LEU A 30 3.73 7.48 -1.09
N VAL A 31 3.38 7.33 -2.38
CA VAL A 31 4.33 6.87 -3.41
C VAL A 31 5.52 7.83 -3.55
N ARG A 32 5.30 9.14 -3.46
CA ARG A 32 6.40 10.14 -3.43
C ARG A 32 7.26 10.04 -2.17
N ALA A 33 6.69 9.64 -1.04
CA ALA A 33 7.45 9.42 0.20
C ALA A 33 8.26 8.11 0.13
N MET A 34 7.71 7.04 -0.46
CA MET A 34 8.42 5.79 -0.74
C MET A 34 9.64 6.01 -1.63
N SER A 35 9.51 6.79 -2.70
CA SER A 35 10.64 7.06 -3.62
C SER A 35 11.77 7.85 -2.97
N ARG A 36 11.48 8.60 -1.90
CA ARG A 36 12.48 9.30 -1.07
C ARG A 36 13.10 8.40 0.01
N GLY A 37 12.70 7.12 0.08
CA GLY A 37 13.17 6.16 1.09
C GLY A 37 12.78 6.54 2.52
N THR A 38 11.75 7.38 2.71
CA THR A 38 11.37 7.89 4.02
C THR A 38 10.21 7.07 4.58
N TYR A 39 10.33 6.55 5.82
CA TYR A 39 9.27 5.85 6.56
C TYR A 39 8.78 4.50 6.02
N PHE A 40 9.29 4.03 4.88
CA PHE A 40 8.90 2.76 4.28
C PHE A 40 10.05 1.74 4.36
N PRO A 41 9.89 0.63 5.11
CA PRO A 41 10.96 -0.36 5.30
C PRO A 41 11.23 -1.26 4.09
N HIS A 42 10.33 -1.27 3.09
CA HIS A 42 10.45 -2.14 1.90
C HIS A 42 10.61 -1.33 0.62
N THR A 43 11.01 -2.01 -0.46
CA THR A 43 11.17 -1.38 -1.78
C THR A 43 9.81 -1.09 -2.42
N MET A 44 9.77 -0.13 -3.35
CA MET A 44 8.56 0.13 -4.16
C MET A 44 8.11 -1.11 -4.94
N ALA A 45 9.05 -1.96 -5.33
CA ALA A 45 8.76 -3.25 -5.96
C ALA A 45 8.05 -4.22 -5.01
N ALA A 46 8.52 -4.36 -3.77
CA ALA A 46 7.89 -5.21 -2.78
C ALA A 46 6.46 -4.75 -2.49
N TYR A 47 6.23 -3.43 -2.33
CA TYR A 47 4.88 -2.91 -2.15
C TYR A 47 3.98 -3.16 -3.36
N SER A 48 4.47 -2.92 -4.58
CA SER A 48 3.69 -3.18 -5.80
C SER A 48 3.25 -4.65 -5.88
N THR A 49 4.18 -5.60 -5.64
CA THR A 49 3.87 -7.03 -5.60
C THR A 49 2.86 -7.37 -4.51
N ALA A 50 3.08 -6.88 -3.29
CA ALA A 50 2.21 -7.16 -2.15
C ALA A 50 0.78 -6.64 -2.37
N ILE A 51 0.65 -5.40 -2.88
CA ILE A 51 -0.65 -4.80 -3.23
C ILE A 51 -1.34 -5.63 -4.32
N SER A 52 -0.62 -5.97 -5.40
CA SER A 52 -1.19 -6.76 -6.50
C SER A 52 -1.70 -8.13 -6.04
N GLN A 53 -0.97 -8.80 -5.14
CA GLN A 53 -1.42 -10.08 -4.58
C GLN A 53 -2.61 -9.92 -3.65
N ALA A 54 -2.60 -8.91 -2.77
CA ALA A 54 -3.70 -8.62 -1.85
C ALA A 54 -5.01 -8.34 -2.59
N LEU A 55 -4.95 -7.58 -3.70
CA LEU A 55 -6.12 -7.29 -4.54
C LEU A 55 -6.63 -8.52 -5.30
N ALA A 56 -5.77 -9.50 -5.61
CA ALA A 56 -6.15 -10.74 -6.29
C ALA A 56 -6.78 -11.78 -5.34
N GLN A 57 -6.70 -11.58 -4.03
CA GLN A 57 -7.20 -12.50 -3.01
C GLN A 57 -8.51 -11.99 -2.38
N SER A 58 -9.37 -12.92 -1.97
CA SER A 58 -10.62 -12.62 -1.25
C SER A 58 -10.42 -12.40 0.26
N ASP A 59 -9.26 -12.79 0.80
CA ASP A 59 -8.97 -12.66 2.22
C ASP A 59 -8.84 -11.19 2.63
N PRO A 60 -9.41 -10.77 3.78
CA PRO A 60 -9.41 -9.38 4.20
C PRO A 60 -7.99 -8.83 4.40
N VAL A 61 -7.71 -7.67 3.80
CA VAL A 61 -6.41 -7.00 3.94
C VAL A 61 -6.28 -6.38 5.33
N THR A 62 -7.40 -5.91 5.91
CA THR A 62 -7.46 -5.34 7.26
C THR A 62 -7.59 -6.39 8.37
N ALA A 63 -7.42 -7.68 8.08
CA ALA A 63 -7.63 -8.74 9.09
C ALA A 63 -6.73 -8.62 10.33
N ALA A 64 -5.53 -8.05 10.17
CA ALA A 64 -4.57 -7.86 11.27
C ALA A 64 -4.70 -6.48 11.94
N LEU A 65 -5.23 -5.49 11.22
CA LEU A 65 -5.33 -4.10 11.61
C LEU A 65 -6.65 -3.55 11.05
N GLU A 66 -7.56 -3.13 11.93
CA GLU A 66 -8.85 -2.53 11.54
C GLU A 66 -8.75 -0.99 11.54
N PRO A 67 -8.34 -0.35 10.43
CA PRO A 67 -8.29 1.11 10.34
C PRO A 67 -9.71 1.71 10.43
N PRO A 68 -9.85 3.04 10.61
CA PRO A 68 -11.15 3.72 10.59
C PRO A 68 -11.79 3.79 9.18
N TYR A 69 -11.54 2.79 8.34
CA TYR A 69 -12.02 2.65 6.97
C TYR A 69 -12.52 1.22 6.75
N THR A 70 -13.54 1.08 5.92
CA THR A 70 -14.04 -0.24 5.54
C THR A 70 -13.02 -0.99 4.68
N GLU A 71 -13.04 -2.32 4.72
CA GLU A 71 -12.22 -3.19 3.86
C GLU A 71 -12.34 -2.80 2.37
N ALA A 72 -13.55 -2.43 1.91
CA ALA A 72 -13.78 -1.99 0.53
C ALA A 72 -13.04 -0.68 0.21
N GLN A 73 -13.10 0.30 1.11
CA GLN A 73 -12.38 1.56 0.96
C GLN A 73 -10.86 1.36 0.98
N VAL A 74 -10.35 0.48 1.85
CA VAL A 74 -8.92 0.15 1.90
C VAL A 74 -8.48 -0.51 0.59
N ARG A 75 -9.26 -1.44 0.02
CA ARG A 75 -8.95 -2.05 -1.27
C ARG A 75 -8.97 -1.06 -2.42
N GLU A 76 -9.94 -0.15 -2.45
CA GLU A 76 -9.97 0.94 -3.43
C GLU A 76 -8.70 1.78 -3.34
N PHE A 77 -8.30 2.16 -2.13
CA PHE A 77 -7.07 2.90 -1.88
C PHE A 77 -5.81 2.13 -2.32
N LEU A 78 -5.74 0.83 -2.02
CA LEU A 78 -4.66 -0.03 -2.51
C LEU A 78 -4.61 -0.08 -4.05
N GLY A 79 -5.77 -0.07 -4.72
CA GLY A 79 -5.85 0.07 -6.17
C GLY A 79 -5.23 1.37 -6.68
N LEU A 80 -5.56 2.50 -6.04
CA LEU A 80 -4.97 3.80 -6.36
C LEU A 80 -3.44 3.80 -6.15
N MET A 81 -2.99 3.24 -5.03
CA MET A 81 -1.56 3.07 -4.73
C MET A 81 -0.83 2.26 -5.81
N LEU A 82 -1.42 1.16 -6.27
CA LEU A 82 -0.84 0.35 -7.34
C LEU A 82 -0.68 1.14 -8.64
N GLU A 83 -1.70 1.90 -9.03
CA GLU A 83 -1.63 2.77 -10.22
C GLU A 83 -0.53 3.84 -10.09
N GLU A 84 -0.43 4.50 -8.94
CA GLU A 84 0.60 5.53 -8.72
C GLU A 84 2.01 4.92 -8.67
N LEU A 85 2.17 3.71 -8.11
CA LEU A 85 3.44 2.97 -8.15
C LEU A 85 3.85 2.64 -9.58
N GLU A 86 2.92 2.17 -10.41
CA GLU A 86 3.19 1.88 -11.83
C GLU A 86 3.62 3.12 -12.62
N LYS A 87 2.97 4.28 -12.38
CA LYS A 87 3.37 5.56 -12.97
C LYS A 87 4.75 6.04 -12.53
N ALA A 88 5.19 5.64 -11.33
CA ALA A 88 6.47 6.04 -10.76
C ALA A 88 7.67 5.22 -11.28
N LYS A 89 7.45 4.26 -12.21
CA LYS A 89 8.55 3.49 -12.83
C LYS A 89 9.42 4.38 -13.75
N PRO A 90 10.74 4.15 -13.84
CA PRO A 90 11.51 3.17 -13.09
C PRO A 90 11.70 3.60 -11.63
N TRP A 91 11.60 2.65 -10.70
CA TRP A 91 11.77 2.94 -9.28
C TRP A 91 13.25 3.14 -8.93
N PRO A 92 13.58 4.08 -8.03
CA PRO A 92 14.94 4.22 -7.53
C PRO A 92 15.35 2.95 -6.74
N GLY A 93 16.54 2.42 -7.02
CA GLY A 93 17.10 1.26 -6.31
C GLY A 93 16.67 -0.12 -6.84
N THR A 94 16.32 -0.25 -8.12
CA THR A 94 16.13 -1.56 -8.79
C THR A 94 17.44 -2.22 -9.28
N ASP A 95 18.58 -1.87 -8.69
CA ASP A 95 19.88 -2.55 -8.88
C ASP A 95 20.20 -3.44 -7.67
#